data_AF-A0A926WWU5-F1
#
_entry.id   AF-A0A926WWU5-F1
#
_cell.length_a   1.000
_cell.length_b   1.000
_cell.length_c   1.000
_cell.angle_alpha   90.00
_cell.angle_beta   90.00
_cell.angle_gamma   90.00
#
_symmetry.space_group_name_H-M   'P 1'
#
loop_
_entity.id
_entity.type
_entity.pdbx_description
1 polymer ?
#
loop_
_entity_poly.entity_id
_entity_poly.type
_entity_poly.pdbx_seq_one_letter_code
_entity_poly.pdbx_strand_id
1 'polypeptide(L)' 'MKKILILEDEAQSREMFLRCLTFEEFSSFAAERDSRGVELADAQPQACGCELVQSVHRG' A
#
# COMPACT_ATOMS: atom_id res chain seq x y z
N MET A 1 -12.63 -10.68 -2.21
CA MET A 1 -11.18 -10.68 -2.57
C MET A 1 -10.52 -9.70 -1.63
N LYS A 2 -9.52 -10.10 -0.82
CA LYS A 2 -8.84 -9.16 0.07
C LYS A 2 -7.98 -8.22 -0.78
N LYS A 3 -8.05 -6.91 -0.55
CA LYS A 3 -7.21 -5.91 -1.23
C LYS A 3 -6.14 -5.38 -0.28
N ILE A 4 -4.94 -5.12 -0.80
CA ILE A 4 -3.78 -4.61 -0.06
C ILE A 4 -3.61 -3.11 -0.34
N LEU A 5 -3.54 -2.30 0.72
CA LEU A 5 -3.16 -0.88 0.63
C LEU A 5 -1.66 -0.74 0.94
N ILE A 6 -0.91 -0.07 0.07
CA ILE A 6 0.48 0.32 0.32
C ILE A 6 0.50 1.80 0.72
N LEU A 7 1.14 2.12 1.85
CA LEU A 7 1.50 3.48 2.24
C LEU A 7 3.00 3.65 2.06
N GLU A 8 3.39 4.44 1.08
CA GLU A 8 4.80 4.67 0.75
C GLU A 8 4.90 6.03 0.07
N ASP A 9 5.66 6.95 0.67
CA ASP A 9 5.80 8.32 0.19
C ASP A 9 6.69 8.40 -1.05
N GLU A 10 7.69 7.52 -1.14
CA GLU A 10 8.61 7.46 -2.26
C GLU A 10 7.99 6.75 -3.48
N ALA A 11 7.97 7.43 -4.63
CA ALA A 11 7.24 6.98 -5.81
C ALA A 11 7.80 5.70 -6.43
N GLN A 12 9.13 5.56 -6.48
CA GLN A 12 9.80 4.39 -7.05
C GLN A 12 9.54 3.13 -6.22
N SER A 13 9.58 3.25 -4.90
CA SER A 13 9.35 2.20 -3.92
C SER A 13 7.89 1.77 -3.97
N ARG A 14 6.96 2.73 -4.02
CA ARG A 14 5.53 2.47 -4.21
C ARG A 14 5.24 1.70 -5.50
N GLU A 15 5.87 2.09 -6.61
CA GLU A 15 5.72 1.39 -7.90
C GLU A 15 6.33 -0.02 -7.86
N MET A 16 7.48 -0.19 -7.21
CA MET A 16 8.10 -1.50 -7.00
C MET A 16 7.16 -2.44 -6.23
N PHE A 17 6.59 -2.00 -5.11
CA PHE A 17 5.66 -2.81 -4.32
C PHE A 17 4.40 -3.18 -5.10
N LEU A 18 3.82 -2.24 -5.86
CA LEU A 18 2.66 -2.52 -6.72
C LEU A 18 2.98 -3.59 -7.76
N ARG A 19 4.15 -3.54 -8.41
CA ARG A 19 4.58 -4.56 -9.37
C ARG A 19 4.74 -5.92 -8.72
N CYS A 20 5.38 -6.00 -7.55
CA CYS A 20 5.54 -7.27 -6.81
C CYS A 20 4.19 -7.87 -6.43
N LEU A 21 3.27 -7.08 -5.87
CA LEU A 21 1.94 -7.58 -5.49
C LEU A 21 1.12 -8.01 -6.71
N THR A 22 1.23 -7.28 -7.83
CA THR A 22 0.57 -7.66 -9.08
C THR A 22 1.12 -8.97 -9.63
N PHE A 23 2.45 -9.16 -9.57
CA PHE A 23 3.11 -10.39 -9.99
C PHE A 23 2.63 -11.61 -9.19
N GLU A 24 2.43 -11.44 -7.88
CA GLU A 24 1.86 -12.45 -6.97
C GLU A 24 0.32 -12.55 -7.04
N GLU A 25 -0.30 -11.93 -8.06
CA GLU A 25 -1.75 -11.93 -8.31
C GLU A 25 -2.61 -11.32 -7.19
N PHE A 26 -2.01 -10.49 -6.32
CA PHE A 26 -2.75 -9.72 -5.32
C PHE A 26 -3.42 -8.49 -5.94
N SER A 27 -4.66 -8.23 -5.50
CA SER A 27 -5.32 -6.95 -5.75
C SER A 27 -4.77 -5.91 -4.77
N SER A 28 -4.07 -4.90 -5.29
CA SER A 28 -3.43 -3.86 -4.48
C SER A 28 -3.72 -2.46 -4.98
N PHE A 29 -3.59 -1.48 -4.09
CA PHE A 29 -3.64 -0.05 -4.37
C PHE A 29 -2.66 0.67 -3.44
N ALA A 30 -2.24 1.88 -3.80
CA ALA A 30 -1.23 2.60 -3.03
C ALA A 30 -1.61 4.07 -2.82
N ALA A 31 -1.17 4.62 -1.69
CA ALA A 31 -1.22 6.02 -1.37
C ALA A 31 0.18 6.53 -0.99
N GLU A 32 0.42 7.79 -1.35
CA GLU A 32 1.65 8.50 -1.05
C GLU A 32 1.71 9.03 0.39
N ARG A 33 0.57 9.11 1.08
CA ARG A 33 0.43 9.66 2.44
C ARG A 33 -0.78 9.08 3.15
N ASP A 34 -0.76 9.12 4.48
CA ASP A 34 -1.77 8.51 5.34
C ASP A 34 -3.19 9.02 5.09
N SER A 35 -3.37 10.33 4.92
CA SER A 35 -4.71 10.91 4.68
C SER A 35 -5.35 10.33 3.42
N ARG A 36 -4.55 10.17 2.36
CA ARG A 36 -5.00 9.54 1.12
C ARG A 36 -5.22 8.04 1.29
N GLY A 37 -4.42 7.40 2.14
CA GLY A 37 -4.61 6.02 2.55
C GLY A 37 -5.96 5.76 3.22
N VAL A 38 -6.32 6.62 4.18
CA VAL A 38 -7.60 6.55 4.90
C VAL A 38 -8.76 6.73 3.92
N GLU A 39 -8.71 7.74 3.04
CA GLU A 39 -9.74 7.95 2.01
C GLU A 39 -9.92 6.72 1.10
N LEU A 40 -8.83 6.06 0.72
CA LEU A 40 -8.87 4.86 -0.12
C LEU A 40 -9.40 3.63 0.64
N ALA A 41 -9.07 3.50 1.92
CA ALA A 41 -9.56 2.43 2.77
C ALA A 41 -11.07 2.56 3.03
N ASP A 42 -11.54 3.78 3.34
CA ASP A 42 -12.97 4.06 3.53
C ASP A 42 -13.79 3.81 2.26
N ALA A 43 -13.24 4.15 1.09
CA ALA A 43 -13.86 3.86 -0.20
C ALA A 43 -13.85 2.37 -0.58
N GLN A 44 -13.10 1.53 0.13
CA GLN A 44 -12.91 0.10 -0.15
C GLN A 44 -13.09 -0.76 1.12
N PRO A 45 -14.33 -1.01 1.59
CA PRO A 45 -14.60 -1.70 2.85
C PRO A 45 -14.12 -3.17 2.93
N GLN A 46 -13.60 -3.74 1.84
CA GLN A 46 -13.02 -5.09 1.78
C GLN A 46 -11.48 -5.11 1.76
N ALA A 47 -10.83 -3.96 1.86
CA ALA A 47 -9.39 -3.90 2.03
C ALA A 47 -9.05 -4.30 3.48
N CYS A 48 -8.31 -5.39 3.67
CA CYS A 48 -7.59 -5.56 4.92
C CYS A 48 -6.44 -4.56 4.85
N GLY A 49 -6.49 -3.50 5.66
CA GLY A 49 -5.34 -2.61 5.84
C GLY A 49 -4.16 -3.41 6.35
N CYS A 50 -3.23 -3.76 5.47
CA CYS A 50 -1.89 -4.16 5.88
C CYS A 50 -1.07 -2.88 5.96
N GLU A 51 -0.73 -2.45 7.17
CA GLU A 51 0.41 -1.56 7.36
C GLU A 51 1.67 -2.31 6.92
N LEU A 52 2.22 -1.93 5.76
CA LEU A 52 3.61 -2.21 5.44
C LEU A 52 4.44 -1.09 6.10
N VAL A 53 4.79 -1.27 7.38
CA VAL A 53 5.65 -0.32 8.10
C VAL A 53 7.04 -0.32 7.47
N GLN A 54 7.48 0.89 7.14
CA GLN A 54 8.74 1.24 6.49
C GLN A 54 9.99 0.75 7.23
N SER A 55 11.02 0.56 6.41
CA SER A 55 12.41 0.31 6.75
C SER A 55 12.87 1.02 8.04
N VAL A 56 13.42 0.24 8.96
CA VAL A 56 14.16 0.73 10.12
C VAL A 56 15.42 1.44 9.62
N HIS A 57 15.40 2.76 9.57
CA HIS A 57 16.63 3.56 9.55
C HIS A 57 17.21 3.54 10.97
N ARG A 58 18.07 2.55 11.28
CA ARG A 58 19.06 2.73 12.35
C ARG A 58 20.16 3.60 11.76
N GLY A 59 20.31 4.79 12.33
CA GLY A 59 21.33 5.77 11.93
C GLY A 59 22.76 5.28 12.08
#